data_AF-A0A2D5BL95-F1
#
_entry.id   AF-A0A2D5BL95-F1
#
_cell.length_a   1.000
_cell.length_b   1.000
_cell.length_c   1.000
_cell.angle_alpha   90.00
_cell.angle_beta   90.00
_cell.angle_gamma   90.00
#
_symmetry.space_group_name_H-M   'P 1'
#
loop_
_entity.id
_entity.type
_entity.pdbx_description
1 polymer ?
#
loop_
_entity_poly.entity_id
_entity_poly.type
_entity_poly.pdbx_seq_one_letter_code
_entity_poly.pdbx_strand_id
1 'polypeptide(L)'
;MGKPDKNPDPLELARAGDEEALDKVLGYVIAPVFDLALHRYRQPERAERAAIDGLRALATGIRSGGPESSPVAEAVRGVLGSGDEAAPLPDGTALDRAMAALDADQRRALLAALACDLEDDELAYALQVDGRTALDLCAAGLRAADLDRNALREAMDARAAQTPLPQGLIDRALA
;
A
#
# COMPACT_ATOMS: atom_id res chain seq x y z
N MET A 1 19.67 28.07 -25.32
CA MET A 1 19.73 28.11 -23.84
C MET A 1 18.31 27.91 -23.33
N GLY A 2 17.85 26.65 -23.30
CA GLY A 2 16.50 26.31 -22.80
C GLY A 2 16.60 26.01 -21.31
N LYS A 3 15.97 26.82 -20.47
CA LYS A 3 15.87 26.52 -19.03
C LYS A 3 14.94 25.31 -18.88
N PRO A 4 15.33 24.24 -18.18
CA PRO A 4 14.37 23.24 -17.78
C PRO A 4 13.49 23.88 -16.70
N ASP A 5 12.18 23.97 -16.94
CA ASP A 5 11.19 24.15 -15.89
C ASP A 5 11.24 22.91 -14.99
N LYS A 6 12.19 22.90 -14.04
CA LYS A 6 12.20 21.95 -12.95
C LYS A 6 11.23 22.47 -11.90
N ASN A 7 9.97 22.08 -12.02
CA ASN A 7 9.12 22.11 -10.84
C ASN A 7 9.84 21.28 -9.75
N PRO A 8 10.04 21.83 -8.55
CA PRO A 8 10.70 21.12 -7.46
C PRO A 8 9.94 19.83 -7.12
N ASP A 9 10.68 18.80 -6.73
CA ASP A 9 10.11 17.51 -6.32
C ASP A 9 9.20 17.73 -5.10
N PRO A 10 7.90 17.38 -5.17
CA PRO A 10 6.99 17.50 -4.04
C PRO A 10 7.51 16.84 -2.76
N LEU A 11 8.25 15.73 -2.87
CA LEU A 11 8.81 15.07 -1.69
C LEU A 11 9.90 15.90 -1.00
N GLU A 12 10.78 16.53 -1.78
CA GLU A 12 11.82 17.42 -1.24
C GLU A 12 11.20 18.64 -0.56
N LEU A 13 10.17 19.23 -1.16
CA LEU A 13 9.45 20.36 -0.58
C LEU A 13 8.71 19.97 0.70
N ALA A 14 8.03 18.82 0.70
CA ALA A 14 7.34 18.32 1.88
C ALA A 14 8.30 18.06 3.05
N ARG A 15 9.49 17.50 2.78
CA ARG A 15 10.57 17.34 3.77
C ARG A 15 11.09 18.68 4.32
N ALA A 16 11.03 19.74 3.53
CA ALA A 16 11.38 21.09 3.95
C ALA A 16 10.25 21.81 4.74
N GLY A 17 9.11 21.14 4.96
CA GLY A 17 7.97 21.67 5.72
C GLY A 17 6.88 22.34 4.89
N ASP A 18 6.87 22.13 3.56
CA ASP A 18 5.78 22.58 2.70
C ASP A 18 4.56 21.64 2.82
N GLU A 19 3.49 22.11 3.46
CA GLU A 19 2.28 21.32 3.69
C GLU A 19 1.45 21.08 2.42
N GLU A 20 1.51 21.97 1.42
CA GLU A 20 0.84 21.75 0.13
C GLU A 20 1.56 20.64 -0.66
N ALA A 21 2.89 20.64 -0.58
CA ALA A 21 3.69 19.56 -1.14
C ALA A 21 3.45 18.22 -0.41
N LEU A 22 3.28 18.24 0.91
CA LEU A 22 2.92 17.06 1.69
C LEU A 22 1.57 16.49 1.27
N ASP A 23 0.53 17.33 1.16
CA ASP A 23 -0.79 16.93 0.68
C ASP A 23 -0.70 16.26 -0.69
N LYS A 24 0.08 16.85 -1.60
CA LYS A 24 0.33 16.32 -2.94
C LYS A 24 1.01 14.95 -2.92
N VAL A 25 2.02 14.75 -2.07
CA VAL A 25 2.68 13.43 -1.91
C VAL A 25 1.69 12.39 -1.39
N LEU A 26 0.88 12.73 -0.38
CA LEU A 26 -0.15 11.84 0.15
C LEU A 26 -1.21 11.51 -0.91
N GLY A 27 -1.57 12.49 -1.75
CA GLY A 27 -2.48 12.33 -2.88
C GLY A 27 -1.99 11.36 -3.95
N TYR A 28 -0.67 11.19 -4.14
CA TYR A 28 -0.13 10.18 -5.05
C TYR A 28 -0.19 8.76 -4.49
N VAL A 29 -0.28 8.62 -3.17
CA VAL A 29 -0.15 7.33 -2.47
C VAL A 29 -1.51 6.79 -2.00
N ILE A 30 -2.52 7.66 -1.86
CA ILE A 30 -3.82 7.34 -1.27
C ILE A 30 -4.55 6.16 -1.93
N ALA A 31 -4.63 6.12 -3.25
CA ALA A 31 -5.37 5.08 -3.97
C ALA A 31 -4.77 3.68 -3.77
N PRO A 32 -3.48 3.42 -4.08
CA PRO A 32 -2.91 2.08 -3.87
C PRO A 32 -2.93 1.65 -2.40
N VAL A 33 -2.75 2.60 -1.46
CA VAL A 33 -2.82 2.31 -0.02
C VAL A 33 -4.23 1.93 0.43
N PHE A 34 -5.25 2.61 -0.08
CA PHE A 34 -6.63 2.25 0.21
C PHE A 34 -7.02 0.92 -0.41
N ASP A 35 -6.57 0.63 -1.64
CA ASP A 35 -6.83 -0.65 -2.31
C ASP A 35 -6.19 -1.81 -1.55
N LEU A 36 -4.94 -1.66 -1.10
CA LEU A 36 -4.30 -2.62 -0.20
C LEU A 36 -5.15 -2.86 1.05
N ALA A 37 -5.60 -1.78 1.71
CA ALA A 37 -6.38 -1.87 2.93
C ALA A 37 -7.75 -2.56 2.67
N LEU A 38 -8.39 -2.30 1.53
CA LEU A 38 -9.63 -2.97 1.13
C LEU A 38 -9.43 -4.47 0.95
N HIS A 39 -8.37 -4.89 0.28
CA HIS A 39 -8.10 -6.32 0.06
C HIS A 39 -7.73 -7.05 1.35
N ARG A 40 -7.02 -6.36 2.26
CA ARG A 40 -6.61 -6.90 3.56
C ARG A 40 -7.76 -6.99 4.55
N TYR A 41 -8.55 -5.93 4.70
CA TYR A 41 -9.55 -5.81 5.76
C TYR A 41 -10.98 -6.09 5.30
N ARG A 42 -11.27 -5.98 4.00
CA ARG A 42 -12.55 -6.36 3.35
C ARG A 42 -13.81 -5.72 3.97
N GLN A 43 -13.63 -4.71 4.78
CA GLN A 43 -14.67 -3.91 5.43
C GLN A 43 -14.28 -2.45 5.18
N PRO A 44 -15.10 -1.66 4.48
CA PRO A 44 -14.75 -0.29 4.09
C PRO A 44 -14.27 0.57 5.25
N GLU A 45 -14.92 0.50 6.40
CA GLU A 45 -14.59 1.32 7.58
C GLU A 45 -13.24 0.93 8.20
N ARG A 46 -12.88 -0.36 8.14
CA ARG A 46 -11.56 -0.84 8.61
C ARG A 46 -10.46 -0.51 7.61
N ALA A 47 -10.75 -0.67 6.32
CA ALA A 47 -9.84 -0.30 5.24
C ALA A 47 -9.51 1.20 5.28
N GLU A 48 -10.53 2.03 5.46
CA GLU A 48 -10.39 3.48 5.62
C GLU A 48 -9.51 3.84 6.82
N ARG A 49 -9.75 3.22 7.98
CA ARG A 49 -8.92 3.45 9.17
C ARG A 49 -7.46 3.06 8.94
N ALA A 50 -7.23 1.89 8.37
CA ALA A 50 -5.87 1.43 8.10
C ALA A 50 -5.17 2.28 7.03
N ALA A 51 -5.90 2.76 6.03
CA ALA A 51 -5.36 3.71 5.05
C ALA A 51 -4.99 5.04 5.70
N ILE A 52 -5.81 5.56 6.61
CA ILE A 52 -5.48 6.74 7.42
C ILE A 52 -4.21 6.51 8.24
N ASP A 53 -4.07 5.35 8.89
CA ASP A 53 -2.88 5.01 9.66
C ASP A 53 -1.62 4.93 8.77
N GLY A 54 -1.75 4.35 7.56
CA GLY A 54 -0.70 4.33 6.55
C GLY A 54 -0.27 5.74 6.09
N LEU A 55 -1.24 6.59 5.74
CA LEU A 55 -0.99 7.97 5.35
C LEU A 55 -0.37 8.79 6.48
N ARG A 56 -0.80 8.56 7.73
CA ARG A 56 -0.22 9.21 8.91
C ARG A 56 1.21 8.77 9.17
N ALA A 57 1.53 7.48 8.98
CA ALA A 57 2.89 6.97 9.08
C ALA A 57 3.80 7.64 8.04
N LEU A 58 3.33 7.75 6.78
CA LEU A 58 4.05 8.46 5.73
C LEU A 58 4.27 9.94 6.06
N ALA A 59 3.22 10.66 6.46
CA ALA A 59 3.33 12.07 6.83
C ALA A 59 4.34 12.30 7.97
N THR A 60 4.31 11.43 8.99
CA THR A 60 5.25 11.46 10.10
C THR A 60 6.68 11.17 9.63
N GLY A 61 6.85 10.17 8.75
CA GLY A 61 8.13 9.82 8.15
C GLY A 61 8.73 10.99 7.37
N ILE A 62 7.94 11.65 6.52
CA ILE A 62 8.35 12.83 5.73
C ILE A 62 8.79 13.97 6.66
N ARG A 63 7.98 14.31 7.66
CA ARG A 63 8.29 15.38 8.63
C ARG A 63 9.54 15.09 9.48
N SER A 64 9.89 13.82 9.63
CA SER A 64 11.09 13.38 10.34
C SER A 64 12.33 13.26 9.45
N GLY A 65 12.23 13.64 8.17
CA GLY A 65 13.32 13.61 7.20
C GLY A 65 13.42 12.32 6.36
N GLY A 66 12.51 11.36 6.56
CA GLY A 66 12.31 10.18 5.70
C GLY A 66 11.40 10.48 4.50
N PRO A 67 10.82 9.47 3.82
CA PRO A 67 11.06 8.04 4.00
C PRO A 67 12.47 7.63 3.56
N GLU A 68 13.01 6.58 4.19
CA GLU A 68 14.30 5.97 3.82
C GLU A 68 14.21 5.17 2.51
N SER A 69 12.99 4.75 2.15
CA SER A 69 12.60 4.13 0.89
C SER A 69 11.60 5.03 0.15
N SER A 70 10.68 4.50 -0.64
CA SER A 70 9.66 5.29 -1.32
C SER A 70 8.47 5.67 -0.41
N PRO A 71 7.75 6.76 -0.75
CA PRO A 71 6.52 7.13 -0.04
C PRO A 71 5.48 6.02 0.05
N VAL A 72 5.31 5.23 -1.03
CA VAL A 72 4.34 4.14 -1.05
C VAL A 72 4.74 3.04 -0.06
N ALA A 73 6.02 2.64 -0.05
CA ALA A 73 6.52 1.60 0.85
C ALA A 73 6.33 1.97 2.33
N GLU A 74 6.58 3.24 2.69
CA GLU A 74 6.35 3.77 4.03
C GLU A 74 4.88 3.73 4.43
N ALA A 75 3.98 4.14 3.53
CA ALA A 75 2.55 4.10 3.83
C ALA A 75 2.03 2.66 3.96
N VAL A 76 2.49 1.74 3.10
CA VAL A 76 2.18 0.30 3.18
C VAL A 76 2.67 -0.29 4.49
N ARG A 77 3.87 0.06 4.94
CA ARG A 77 4.38 -0.33 6.26
C ARG A 77 3.42 0.07 7.38
N GLY A 78 2.90 1.30 7.33
CA GLY A 78 1.90 1.78 8.28
C GLY A 78 0.59 0.98 8.24
N VAL A 79 0.07 0.66 7.05
CA VAL A 79 -1.13 -0.18 6.88
C VAL A 79 -0.93 -1.59 7.44
N LEU A 80 0.21 -2.21 7.14
CA LEU A 80 0.51 -3.59 7.55
C LEU A 80 0.88 -3.70 9.03
N GLY A 81 1.39 -2.61 9.61
CA GLY A 81 1.70 -2.49 11.04
C GLY A 81 0.50 -2.16 11.92
N SER A 82 -0.67 -1.84 11.35
CA SER A 82 -1.87 -1.64 12.18
C SER A 82 -2.26 -2.97 12.84
N GLY A 83 -2.48 -2.94 14.15
CA GLY A 83 -2.74 -4.14 14.97
C GLY A 83 -4.08 -4.84 14.71
N ASP A 84 -4.74 -4.46 13.62
CA ASP A 84 -6.03 -4.96 13.20
C ASP A 84 -5.87 -6.31 12.48
N GLU A 85 -6.63 -7.33 12.92
CA GLU A 85 -6.60 -8.65 12.26
C GLU A 85 -7.26 -8.58 10.88
N ALA A 86 -6.61 -9.17 9.87
CA ALA A 86 -7.20 -9.29 8.54
C ALA A 86 -8.57 -9.99 8.62
N ALA A 87 -9.55 -9.54 7.82
CA ALA A 87 -10.86 -10.16 7.83
C ALA A 87 -10.81 -11.59 7.27
N PRO A 88 -11.70 -12.49 7.73
CA PRO A 88 -11.86 -13.80 7.12
C PRO A 88 -12.25 -13.66 5.64
N LEU A 89 -11.81 -14.64 4.85
CA LEU A 89 -12.03 -14.64 3.41
C LEU A 89 -13.36 -15.37 3.11
N PRO A 90 -14.37 -14.71 2.49
CA PRO A 90 -15.51 -15.39 1.90
C PRO A 90 -15.07 -16.43 0.87
N ASP A 91 -15.80 -17.52 0.74
CA ASP A 91 -15.60 -18.50 -0.32
C ASP A 91 -16.58 -18.19 -1.47
N GLY A 92 -16.14 -17.38 -2.45
CA GLY A 92 -17.04 -16.92 -3.52
C GLY A 92 -16.37 -16.76 -4.87
N THR A 93 -15.30 -15.95 -4.93
CA THR A 93 -14.59 -15.67 -6.19
C THR A 93 -13.30 -16.47 -6.34
N ALA A 94 -12.73 -16.52 -7.55
CA ALA A 94 -11.41 -17.10 -7.78
C ALA A 94 -10.33 -16.37 -6.97
N LEU A 95 -10.40 -15.04 -6.90
CA LEU A 95 -9.52 -14.22 -6.07
C LEU A 95 -9.64 -14.59 -4.58
N ASP A 96 -10.84 -14.83 -4.08
CA ASP A 96 -11.01 -15.18 -2.67
C ASP A 96 -10.39 -16.54 -2.33
N ARG A 97 -10.62 -17.55 -3.18
CA ARG A 97 -10.01 -18.87 -3.03
C ARG A 97 -8.48 -18.80 -3.08
N ALA A 98 -7.95 -18.04 -4.04
CA ALA A 98 -6.52 -17.80 -4.17
C ALA A 98 -5.93 -17.16 -2.91
N MET A 99 -6.57 -16.12 -2.38
CA MET A 99 -6.14 -15.47 -1.14
C MET A 99 -6.27 -16.37 0.10
N ALA A 100 -7.23 -17.31 0.08
CA ALA A 100 -7.49 -18.24 1.19
C ALA A 100 -6.47 -19.36 1.28
N ALA A 101 -5.84 -19.71 0.16
CA ALA A 101 -4.73 -20.65 0.12
C ALA A 101 -3.44 -20.07 0.75
N LEU A 102 -3.34 -18.74 0.89
CA LEU A 102 -2.14 -18.07 1.39
C LEU A 102 -2.11 -18.03 2.91
N ASP A 103 -0.93 -18.27 3.49
CA ASP A 103 -0.67 -17.89 4.87
C ASP A 103 -0.64 -16.36 5.05
N ALA A 104 -0.56 -15.89 6.31
CA ALA A 104 -0.65 -14.48 6.62
C ALA A 104 0.47 -13.64 5.98
N ASP A 105 1.71 -14.15 5.95
CA ASP A 105 2.87 -13.40 5.46
C ASP A 105 2.96 -13.43 3.93
N GLN A 106 2.64 -14.55 3.30
CA GLN A 106 2.48 -14.66 1.84
C GLN A 106 1.39 -13.71 1.35
N ARG A 107 0.27 -13.64 2.06
CA ARG A 107 -0.83 -12.73 1.74
C ARG A 107 -0.42 -11.27 1.90
N ARG A 108 0.29 -10.92 2.97
CA ARG A 108 0.84 -9.57 3.17
C ARG A 108 1.76 -9.18 2.02
N ALA A 109 2.71 -10.05 1.67
CA ALA A 109 3.66 -9.81 0.59
C ALA A 109 2.96 -9.64 -0.76
N LEU A 110 2.04 -10.54 -1.12
CA LEU A 110 1.33 -10.43 -2.40
C LEU A 110 0.44 -9.21 -2.49
N LEU A 111 -0.32 -8.90 -1.44
CA LEU A 111 -1.18 -7.72 -1.47
C LEU A 111 -0.36 -6.44 -1.60
N ALA A 112 0.75 -6.31 -0.86
CA ALA A 112 1.65 -5.17 -0.96
C ALA A 112 2.26 -5.04 -2.37
N ALA A 113 2.75 -6.15 -2.94
CA ALA A 113 3.35 -6.15 -4.27
C ALA A 113 2.33 -5.86 -5.39
N LEU A 114 1.10 -6.36 -5.27
CA LEU A 114 0.10 -6.24 -6.34
C LEU A 114 -0.73 -4.95 -6.26
N ALA A 115 -1.15 -4.53 -5.06
CA ALA A 115 -1.97 -3.32 -4.90
C ALA A 115 -1.14 -2.04 -4.97
N CYS A 116 0.14 -2.11 -4.62
CA CYS A 116 1.00 -0.92 -4.49
C CYS A 116 2.23 -0.97 -5.37
N ASP A 117 2.35 -1.96 -6.27
CA ASP A 117 3.49 -2.12 -7.18
C ASP A 117 4.86 -2.15 -6.49
N LEU A 118 4.91 -2.62 -5.23
CA LEU A 118 6.17 -2.71 -4.48
C LEU A 118 7.02 -3.88 -4.98
N GLU A 119 8.28 -3.59 -5.26
CA GLU A 119 9.28 -4.58 -5.68
C GLU A 119 10.55 -4.47 -4.83
N ASP A 120 11.36 -5.53 -4.84
CA ASP A 120 12.70 -5.59 -4.24
C ASP A 120 12.80 -4.96 -2.82
N ASP A 121 13.61 -3.91 -2.68
CA ASP A 121 13.91 -3.25 -1.42
C ASP A 121 12.70 -2.51 -0.83
N GLU A 122 11.77 -2.04 -1.67
CA GLU A 122 10.54 -1.38 -1.22
C GLU A 122 9.60 -2.37 -0.56
N LEU A 123 9.46 -3.56 -1.16
CA LEU A 123 8.66 -4.64 -0.60
C LEU A 123 9.28 -5.13 0.71
N ALA A 124 10.60 -5.33 0.74
CA ALA A 124 11.32 -5.73 1.94
C ALA A 124 11.15 -4.70 3.08
N TYR A 125 11.29 -3.42 2.75
CA TYR A 125 11.07 -2.31 3.67
C TYR A 125 9.65 -2.31 4.24
N ALA A 126 8.64 -2.42 3.37
CA ALA A 126 7.25 -2.41 3.79
C ALA A 126 6.87 -3.61 4.66
N LEU A 127 7.44 -4.78 4.39
CA LEU A 127 7.22 -6.02 5.14
C LEU A 127 8.06 -6.13 6.42
N GLN A 128 9.10 -5.29 6.57
CA GLN A 128 10.07 -5.33 7.68
C GLN A 128 10.82 -6.67 7.74
N VAL A 129 11.25 -7.16 6.57
CA VAL A 129 12.06 -8.38 6.40
C VAL A 129 13.23 -8.09 5.46
N ASP A 130 14.18 -9.00 5.34
CA ASP A 130 15.23 -8.88 4.33
C ASP A 130 14.69 -9.14 2.91
N GLY A 131 15.39 -8.62 1.90
CA GLY A 131 14.96 -8.72 0.50
C GLY A 131 14.80 -10.14 -0.01
N ARG A 132 15.61 -11.09 0.49
CA ARG A 132 15.47 -12.49 0.08
C ARG A 132 14.17 -13.08 0.62
N THR A 133 13.87 -12.83 1.89
CA THR A 133 12.62 -13.25 2.52
C THR A 133 11.40 -12.65 1.81
N ALA A 134 11.42 -11.36 1.45
CA ALA A 134 10.33 -10.72 0.72
C ALA A 134 10.05 -11.40 -0.63
N LEU A 135 11.11 -11.65 -1.41
CA LEU A 135 11.00 -12.35 -2.70
C LEU A 135 10.48 -13.79 -2.54
N ASP A 136 10.98 -14.51 -1.54
CA ASP A 136 10.55 -15.89 -1.28
C ASP A 136 9.08 -15.96 -0.86
N LEU A 137 8.59 -15.00 -0.06
CA LEU A 137 7.17 -14.88 0.31
C LEU A 137 6.27 -14.63 -0.91
N CYS A 138 6.64 -13.68 -1.78
CA CYS A 138 5.89 -13.42 -3.01
C CYS A 138 5.87 -14.63 -3.95
N ALA A 139 7.03 -15.27 -4.16
CA ALA A 139 7.11 -16.44 -5.02
C ALA A 139 6.33 -17.63 -4.47
N ALA A 140 6.36 -17.85 -3.16
CA ALA A 140 5.55 -18.87 -2.49
C ALA A 140 4.06 -18.56 -2.61
N GLY A 141 3.67 -17.31 -2.38
CA GLY A 141 2.30 -16.86 -2.51
C GLY A 141 1.74 -17.06 -3.92
N LEU A 142 2.47 -16.68 -4.97
CA LEU A 142 2.04 -16.88 -6.36
C LEU A 142 1.83 -18.36 -6.69
N ARG A 143 2.71 -19.24 -6.19
CA ARG A 143 2.55 -20.70 -6.36
C ARG A 143 1.33 -21.24 -5.63
N ALA A 144 1.04 -20.73 -4.43
CA ALA A 144 -0.08 -21.18 -3.62
C ALA A 144 -1.43 -20.65 -4.11
N ALA A 145 -1.46 -19.46 -4.71
CA ALA A 145 -2.67 -18.81 -5.21
C ALA A 145 -3.32 -19.53 -6.40
N ASP A 146 -2.58 -20.42 -7.09
CA ASP A 146 -3.02 -21.14 -8.30
C ASP A 146 -3.60 -20.22 -9.39
N LEU A 147 -3.11 -18.97 -9.42
CA LEU A 147 -3.40 -17.94 -10.40
C LEU A 147 -2.10 -17.25 -10.76
N ASP A 148 -1.95 -16.82 -12.01
CA ASP A 148 -0.81 -16.01 -12.41
C ASP A 148 -0.92 -14.58 -11.84
N ARG A 149 0.22 -13.88 -11.84
CA ARG A 149 0.35 -12.52 -11.28
C ARG A 149 -0.62 -11.54 -11.93
N ASN A 150 -0.85 -11.65 -13.24
CA ASN A 150 -1.70 -10.71 -13.98
C ASN A 150 -3.18 -10.97 -13.66
N ALA A 151 -3.60 -12.23 -13.65
CA ALA A 151 -4.97 -12.60 -13.28
C ALA A 151 -5.33 -12.17 -11.85
N LEU A 152 -4.38 -12.29 -10.90
CA LEU A 152 -4.57 -11.78 -9.54
C LEU A 152 -4.73 -10.26 -9.51
N ARG A 153 -3.87 -9.54 -10.24
CA ARG A 153 -3.92 -8.09 -10.33
C ARG A 153 -5.23 -7.60 -10.93
N GLU A 154 -5.62 -8.15 -12.09
CA GLU A 154 -6.87 -7.79 -12.75
C GLU A 154 -8.09 -8.03 -11.85
N ALA A 155 -8.11 -9.15 -11.13
CA ALA A 155 -9.19 -9.43 -10.19
C ALA A 155 -9.19 -8.47 -8.98
N MET A 156 -8.02 -8.08 -8.50
CA MET A 156 -7.88 -7.08 -7.43
C MET A 156 -8.37 -5.70 -7.88
N ASP A 157 -7.96 -5.26 -9.07
CA ASP A 157 -8.35 -3.98 -9.66
C ASP A 157 -9.85 -3.93 -9.93
N ALA A 158 -10.43 -5.02 -10.48
CA ALA A 158 -11.86 -5.12 -10.74
C ALA A 158 -12.71 -5.04 -9.46
N ARG A 159 -12.17 -5.50 -8.32
CA ARG A 159 -12.83 -5.39 -7.01
C ARG A 159 -12.64 -4.01 -6.39
N ALA A 160 -11.43 -3.43 -6.49
CA ALA A 160 -11.16 -2.07 -6.04
C ALA A 160 -12.06 -1.05 -6.76
N ALA A 161 -12.24 -1.20 -8.07
CA ALA A 161 -13.11 -0.34 -8.89
C ALA A 161 -14.59 -0.31 -8.45
N GLN A 162 -15.05 -1.29 -7.67
CA GLN A 162 -16.41 -1.33 -7.12
C GLN A 162 -16.55 -0.52 -5.84
N THR A 163 -15.44 -0.08 -5.23
CA THR A 163 -15.43 0.64 -3.96
C THR A 163 -14.86 2.04 -4.19
N PRO A 164 -15.66 3.11 -4.09
CA PRO A 164 -15.15 4.46 -4.29
C PRO A 164 -14.17 4.82 -3.18
N LEU A 165 -13.14 5.60 -3.54
CA LEU A 165 -12.19 6.15 -2.57
C LEU A 165 -12.91 7.10 -1.60
N PRO A 166 -12.85 6.88 -0.28
CA PRO A 166 -13.45 7.77 0.71
C PRO A 166 -12.87 9.18 0.63
N GLN A 167 -13.72 10.18 0.80
CA GLN A 167 -13.30 11.58 0.81
C GLN A 167 -12.59 11.95 2.12
N GLY A 168 -11.69 12.93 2.05
CA GLY A 168 -11.02 13.51 3.24
C GLY A 168 -10.12 12.54 4.01
N LEU A 169 -9.61 11.49 3.36
CA LEU A 169 -8.63 10.58 4.01
C LEU A 169 -7.34 11.33 4.38
N ILE A 170 -6.86 12.23 3.50
CA ILE A 170 -5.65 13.02 3.75
C ILE A 170 -5.87 13.96 4.94
N ASP A 171 -6.96 14.74 4.93
CA ASP A 171 -7.31 15.65 6.03
C ASP A 171 -7.31 14.94 7.39
N ARG A 172 -7.87 13.72 7.44
CA ARG A 172 -7.94 12.91 8.67
C ARG A 172 -6.61 12.27 9.05
N ALA A 173 -5.74 12.01 8.10
CA ALA A 173 -4.38 11.53 8.38
C ALA A 173 -3.50 12.66 8.94
N LEU A 174 -3.74 13.90 8.52
CA LEU A 174 -3.00 15.09 8.93
C LEU A 174 -3.53 15.78 10.20
N ALA A 175 -4.77 15.50 10.60
CA ALA A 175 -5.40 15.95 11.85
C ALA A 175 -4.83 15.25 13.10
#